data_AF-A0A661IDH1-F1
#
_entry.id   AF-A0A661IDH1-F1
#
_cell.length_a   1.000
_cell.length_b   1.000
_cell.length_c   1.000
_cell.angle_alpha   90.00
_cell.angle_beta   90.00
_cell.angle_gamma   90.00
#
_symmetry.space_group_name_H-M   'P 1'
#
loop_
_entity.id
_entity.type
_entity.pdbx_description
1 polymer ?
#
loop_
_entity_poly.entity_id
_entity_poly.type
_entity_poly.pdbx_seq_one_letter_code
_entity_poly.pdbx_strand_id
1 'polypeptide(L)'
;MQNNKKTDRIIEGLLDRKVDGTKNRLPAKLDFYQSVSGLILAVFIKFHLIFVSSILISEDFMHWVDKILSGSLIVDGGDPAFIVGSAFTLFVILVFHAFLAIRKFPSSYRQHRNFISHMDMFPHGDTKLWYIQIITGFILFFFASIHLYQMMTNPSDIGPYLSSHRIWSDYAWVMYIILLIAVELHATIGLYRLAIKWGWFDGKTYKATRAKLKIIRNTIIVFYIILGTLSLLTYMKIGYDHQDNYGEKYIPTSHKVQ
;
A
#
# COMPACT_ATOMS: atom_id res chain seq x y z
N MET A 1 -15.24 -13.91 -38.24
CA MET A 1 -14.28 -14.04 -37.12
C MET A 1 -14.90 -13.90 -35.72
N GLN A 2 -15.84 -12.97 -35.45
CA GLN A 2 -16.45 -12.83 -34.10
C GLN A 2 -17.21 -14.07 -33.60
N ASN A 3 -17.85 -14.83 -34.50
CA ASN A 3 -18.62 -16.02 -34.13
C ASN A 3 -17.73 -17.13 -33.52
N ASN A 4 -16.49 -17.29 -33.99
CA ASN A 4 -15.57 -18.30 -33.44
C ASN A 4 -15.16 -17.98 -32.01
N LYS A 5 -14.80 -16.72 -31.70
CA LYS A 5 -14.36 -16.34 -30.35
C LYS A 5 -15.44 -16.55 -29.29
N LYS A 6 -16.71 -16.32 -29.65
CA LYS A 6 -17.84 -16.55 -28.73
C LYS A 6 -18.02 -18.05 -28.48
N THR A 7 -18.00 -18.86 -29.54
CA THR A 7 -18.10 -20.32 -29.45
C THR A 7 -16.95 -20.92 -28.65
N ASP A 8 -15.71 -20.51 -28.91
CA ASP A 8 -14.52 -20.96 -28.18
C ASP A 8 -14.65 -20.68 -26.68
N ARG A 9 -15.17 -19.50 -26.31
CA ARG A 9 -15.41 -19.13 -24.90
C ARG A 9 -16.51 -19.98 -24.25
N ILE A 10 -17.57 -20.33 -25.00
CA ILE A 10 -18.65 -21.20 -24.51
C ILE A 10 -18.10 -22.61 -24.29
N ILE A 11 -17.34 -23.15 -25.25
CA ILE A 11 -16.70 -24.46 -25.14
C ILE A 11 -15.78 -24.49 -23.92
N GLU A 12 -14.93 -23.47 -23.76
CA GLU A 12 -14.04 -23.37 -22.60
C GLU A 12 -14.81 -23.28 -21.28
N GLY A 13 -15.90 -22.51 -21.23
CA GLY A 13 -16.74 -22.38 -20.04
C GLY A 13 -17.49 -23.65 -19.64
N LEU A 14 -17.88 -24.48 -20.61
CA LEU A 14 -18.61 -25.73 -20.36
C LEU A 14 -17.68 -26.92 -20.07
N LEU A 15 -16.49 -26.95 -20.69
CA LEU A 15 -15.58 -28.11 -20.64
C LEU A 15 -14.31 -27.88 -19.81
N ASP A 16 -14.09 -26.66 -19.29
CA ASP A 16 -12.84 -26.23 -18.63
C ASP A 16 -11.57 -26.50 -19.49
N ARG A 17 -11.76 -26.54 -20.81
CA ARG A 17 -10.72 -26.79 -21.80
C ARG A 17 -11.02 -26.02 -23.08
N LYS A 18 -9.96 -25.52 -23.70
CA LYS A 18 -10.04 -24.91 -25.02
C LYS A 18 -10.39 -25.93 -26.10
N VAL A 19 -10.76 -25.44 -27.27
CA VAL A 19 -11.06 -26.25 -28.46
C VAL A 19 -9.92 -27.20 -28.84
N ASP A 20 -8.67 -26.81 -28.59
CA ASP A 20 -7.47 -27.62 -28.81
C ASP A 20 -7.17 -28.65 -27.69
N GLY A 21 -8.07 -28.79 -26.71
CA GLY A 21 -7.93 -29.70 -25.57
C GLY A 21 -7.00 -29.20 -24.45
N THR A 22 -6.36 -28.03 -24.61
CA THR A 22 -5.46 -27.45 -23.62
C THR A 22 -6.20 -26.63 -22.57
N LYS A 23 -5.55 -26.41 -21.42
CA LYS A 23 -6.09 -25.53 -20.36
C LYS A 23 -5.81 -24.06 -20.66
N ASN A 24 -6.70 -23.19 -20.20
CA ASN A 24 -6.45 -21.76 -20.28
C ASN A 24 -5.29 -21.34 -19.36
N ARG A 25 -4.42 -20.48 -19.88
CA ARG A 25 -3.30 -19.88 -19.14
C ARG A 25 -3.72 -18.65 -18.34
N LEU A 26 -4.98 -18.20 -18.45
CA LEU A 26 -5.51 -17.05 -17.74
C LEU A 26 -5.32 -17.16 -16.21
N PRO A 27 -5.59 -18.29 -15.52
CA PRO A 27 -5.32 -18.41 -14.09
C PRO A 27 -3.86 -18.10 -13.72
N ALA A 28 -2.89 -18.59 -14.51
CA ALA A 28 -1.47 -18.31 -14.31
C ALA A 28 -1.14 -16.83 -14.52
N LYS A 29 -1.70 -16.20 -15.56
CA LYS A 29 -1.54 -14.76 -15.81
C LYS A 29 -2.10 -13.93 -14.66
N LEU A 30 -3.30 -14.25 -14.18
CA LEU A 30 -3.94 -13.52 -13.07
C LEU A 30 -3.17 -13.69 -11.76
N ASP A 31 -2.57 -14.85 -11.51
CA ASP A 31 -1.72 -15.08 -10.34
C ASP A 31 -0.41 -14.28 -10.40
N PHE A 32 0.20 -14.21 -11.59
CA PHE A 32 1.36 -13.36 -11.85
C PHE A 32 1.04 -11.87 -11.66
N TYR A 33 -0.04 -11.38 -12.28
CA TYR A 33 -0.43 -9.96 -12.17
C TYR A 33 -0.82 -9.56 -10.74
N GLN A 34 -1.44 -10.45 -9.98
CA GLN A 34 -1.73 -10.19 -8.56
C GLN A 34 -0.44 -10.02 -7.75
N SER A 35 0.57 -10.85 -8.05
CA SER A 35 1.88 -10.79 -7.42
C SER A 35 2.66 -9.52 -7.80
N VAL A 36 2.65 -9.14 -9.08
CA VAL A 36 3.34 -7.94 -9.58
C VAL A 36 2.70 -6.66 -9.04
N SER A 37 1.36 -6.53 -9.09
CA SER A 37 0.68 -5.35 -8.56
C SER A 37 0.88 -5.20 -7.05
N GLY A 38 0.87 -6.32 -6.31
CA GLY A 38 1.17 -6.32 -4.88
C GLY A 38 2.62 -5.92 -4.57
N LEU A 39 3.59 -6.35 -5.39
CA LEU A 39 4.99 -5.95 -5.25
C LEU A 39 5.16 -4.45 -5.47
N ILE A 40 4.59 -3.90 -6.54
CA ILE A 40 4.67 -2.47 -6.87
C ILE A 40 4.11 -1.63 -5.72
N LEU A 41 2.91 -1.96 -5.23
CA LEU A 41 2.29 -1.25 -4.11
C LEU A 41 3.11 -1.37 -2.83
N ALA A 42 3.60 -2.55 -2.50
CA ALA A 42 4.38 -2.74 -1.28
C ALA A 42 5.71 -1.97 -1.31
N VAL A 43 6.41 -1.97 -2.45
CA VAL A 43 7.63 -1.18 -2.64
C VAL A 43 7.33 0.32 -2.56
N PHE A 44 6.25 0.78 -3.20
CA PHE A 44 5.79 2.16 -3.09
C PHE A 44 5.58 2.55 -1.63
N ILE A 45 4.89 1.74 -0.82
CA ILE A 45 4.64 2.03 0.59
C ILE A 45 5.95 2.16 1.40
N LYS A 46 7.00 1.40 1.06
CA LYS A 46 8.31 1.55 1.73
C LYS A 46 8.94 2.90 1.47
N PHE A 47 8.99 3.32 0.21
CA PHE A 47 9.50 4.64 -0.14
C PHE A 47 8.61 5.76 0.39
N HIS A 48 7.29 5.60 0.29
CA HIS A 48 6.32 6.55 0.80
C HIS A 48 6.51 6.83 2.30
N LEU A 49 6.61 5.80 3.14
CA LEU A 49 6.84 5.99 4.58
C LEU A 49 8.18 6.66 4.87
N ILE A 50 9.24 6.37 4.09
CA ILE A 50 10.52 7.07 4.22
C ILE A 50 10.35 8.56 3.87
N PHE A 51 9.73 8.89 2.74
CA PHE A 51 9.57 10.27 2.29
C PHE A 51 8.67 11.09 3.21
N VAL A 52 7.56 10.53 3.67
CA VAL A 52 6.66 11.22 4.62
C VAL A 52 7.32 11.39 6.00
N SER A 53 8.26 10.50 6.38
CA SER A 53 9.03 10.62 7.63
C SER A 53 10.16 11.64 7.60
N SER A 54 10.43 12.27 6.46
CA SER A 54 11.41 13.37 6.33
C SER A 54 11.14 14.53 7.32
N ILE A 55 9.89 14.70 7.74
CA ILE A 55 9.48 15.66 8.78
C ILE A 55 10.20 15.46 10.12
N LEU A 56 10.67 14.25 10.41
CA LEU A 56 11.45 13.96 11.62
C LEU A 56 12.83 14.62 11.62
N ILE A 57 13.36 14.97 10.44
CA ILE A 57 14.63 15.68 10.32
C ILE A 57 14.40 17.19 10.51
N SER A 58 13.54 17.78 9.69
CA SER A 58 13.07 19.17 9.84
C SER A 58 11.90 19.47 8.90
N GLU A 59 11.20 20.57 9.17
CA GLU A 59 10.16 21.11 8.27
C GLU A 59 10.76 21.51 6.91
N ASP A 60 11.94 22.13 6.89
CA ASP A 60 12.67 22.45 5.65
C ASP A 60 13.00 21.20 4.82
N PHE A 61 13.41 20.11 5.48
CA PHE A 61 13.75 18.87 4.76
C PHE A 61 12.51 18.20 4.16
N MET A 62 11.39 18.16 4.88
CA MET A 62 10.12 17.70 4.31
C MET A 62 9.67 18.60 3.15
N HIS A 63 9.76 19.92 3.30
CA HIS A 63 9.43 20.82 2.20
C HIS A 63 10.30 20.56 0.96
N TRP A 64 11.60 20.33 1.14
CA TRP A 64 12.50 19.99 0.04
C TRP A 64 12.12 18.66 -0.63
N VAL A 65 11.77 17.63 0.14
CA VAL A 65 11.30 16.34 -0.39
C VAL A 65 10.00 16.52 -1.19
N ASP A 66 9.04 17.28 -0.67
CA ASP A 66 7.78 17.60 -1.37
C ASP A 66 8.02 18.31 -2.70
N LYS A 67 8.94 19.29 -2.73
CA LYS A 67 9.31 19.98 -3.98
C LYS A 67 9.93 19.05 -5.01
N ILE A 68 10.82 18.14 -4.60
CA ILE A 68 11.38 17.15 -5.51
C ILE A 68 10.29 16.22 -6.07
N LEU A 69 9.37 15.75 -5.22
CA LEU A 69 8.30 14.84 -5.62
C LEU A 69 7.24 15.52 -6.51
N SER A 70 7.03 16.83 -6.35
CA SER A 70 6.24 17.65 -7.27
C SER A 70 7.00 18.06 -8.54
N GLY A 71 8.20 17.52 -8.78
CA GLY A 71 8.92 17.70 -10.03
C GLY A 71 9.73 18.99 -10.12
N SER A 72 10.18 19.55 -8.99
CA SER A 72 10.99 20.78 -8.97
C SER A 72 12.34 20.68 -9.72
N LEU A 73 12.78 19.45 -10.06
CA LEU A 73 13.95 19.21 -10.90
C LEU A 73 13.70 19.43 -12.39
N ILE A 74 12.43 19.51 -12.80
CA ILE A 74 11.98 19.64 -14.20
C ILE A 74 11.25 20.97 -14.40
N VAL A 75 10.43 21.38 -13.43
CA VAL A 75 9.61 22.60 -13.48
C VAL A 75 9.95 23.48 -12.28
N ASP A 76 10.32 24.74 -12.52
CA ASP A 76 10.65 25.69 -11.46
C ASP A 76 9.50 25.80 -10.44
N GLY A 77 9.82 25.57 -9.16
CA GLY A 77 8.85 25.63 -8.05
C GLY A 77 7.98 24.38 -7.86
N GLY A 78 8.02 23.41 -8.79
CA GLY A 78 7.22 22.18 -8.78
C GLY A 78 5.78 22.37 -9.27
N ASP A 79 5.17 21.31 -9.82
CA ASP A 79 3.79 21.29 -10.30
C ASP A 79 2.97 20.20 -9.56
N PRO A 80 1.85 20.56 -8.89
CA PRO A 80 0.95 19.60 -8.25
C PRO A 80 0.47 18.46 -9.17
N ALA A 81 0.48 18.65 -10.50
CA ALA A 81 0.08 17.65 -11.48
C ALA A 81 0.90 16.35 -11.39
N PHE A 82 2.19 16.41 -10.99
CA PHE A 82 3.01 15.21 -10.77
C PHE A 82 2.46 14.33 -9.65
N ILE A 83 2.01 14.97 -8.56
CA ILE A 83 1.41 14.29 -7.42
C ILE A 83 0.07 13.67 -7.85
N VAL A 84 -0.78 14.42 -8.53
CA VAL A 84 -2.07 13.91 -9.05
C VAL A 84 -1.86 12.71 -9.97
N GLY A 85 -0.94 12.80 -10.93
CA GLY A 85 -0.64 11.71 -11.86
C GLY A 85 -0.13 10.46 -11.16
N SER A 86 0.76 10.62 -10.16
CA SER A 86 1.27 9.50 -9.37
C SER A 86 0.17 8.86 -8.51
N ALA A 87 -0.63 9.66 -7.82
CA ALA A 87 -1.74 9.20 -6.98
C ALA A 87 -2.81 8.48 -7.81
N PHE A 88 -3.17 9.00 -8.98
CA PHE A 88 -4.10 8.36 -9.92
C PHE A 88 -3.56 7.01 -10.41
N THR A 89 -2.29 6.97 -10.82
CA THR A 89 -1.64 5.73 -11.28
C THR A 89 -1.66 4.66 -10.18
N LEU A 90 -1.30 5.04 -8.95
CA LEU A 90 -1.32 4.14 -7.80
C LEU A 90 -2.72 3.70 -7.43
N PHE A 91 -3.73 4.58 -7.57
CA PHE A 91 -5.13 4.23 -7.38
C PHE A 91 -5.59 3.16 -8.37
N VAL A 92 -5.24 3.29 -9.66
CA VAL A 92 -5.53 2.26 -10.67
C VAL A 92 -4.86 0.93 -10.33
N ILE A 93 -3.59 0.96 -9.91
CA ILE A 93 -2.86 -0.26 -9.50
C ILE A 93 -3.48 -0.87 -8.24
N LEU A 94 -3.91 -0.06 -7.26
CA LEU A 94 -4.58 -0.50 -6.05
C LEU A 94 -5.90 -1.20 -6.39
N VAL A 95 -6.76 -0.57 -7.20
CA VAL A 95 -8.04 -1.16 -7.64
C VAL A 95 -7.80 -2.46 -8.39
N PHE A 96 -6.83 -2.48 -9.31
CA PHE A 96 -6.47 -3.69 -10.05
C PHE A 96 -5.93 -4.80 -9.13
N HIS A 97 -5.06 -4.46 -8.17
CA HIS A 97 -4.56 -5.39 -7.17
C HIS A 97 -5.71 -5.99 -6.35
N ALA A 98 -6.60 -5.14 -5.85
CA ALA A 98 -7.70 -5.53 -5.00
C ALA A 98 -8.72 -6.41 -5.76
N PHE A 99 -9.02 -6.07 -7.02
CA PHE A 99 -9.83 -6.90 -7.91
C PHE A 99 -9.26 -8.31 -8.10
N LEU A 100 -7.94 -8.44 -8.22
CA LEU A 100 -7.30 -9.75 -8.31
C LEU A 100 -7.26 -10.47 -6.97
N ALA A 101 -6.95 -9.77 -5.88
CA ALA A 101 -6.74 -10.35 -4.55
C ALA A 101 -8.04 -10.77 -3.87
N ILE A 102 -9.17 -10.09 -4.13
CA ILE A 102 -10.48 -10.42 -3.52
C ILE A 102 -10.94 -11.84 -3.82
N ARG A 103 -10.49 -12.43 -4.94
CA ARG A 103 -10.73 -13.84 -5.29
C ARG A 103 -10.18 -14.85 -4.27
N LYS A 104 -9.32 -14.41 -3.34
CA LYS A 104 -8.72 -15.23 -2.29
C LYS A 104 -9.47 -15.12 -0.95
N PHE A 105 -10.49 -14.28 -0.85
CA PHE A 105 -11.24 -14.08 0.40
C PHE A 105 -12.19 -15.27 0.62
N PRO A 106 -12.44 -15.68 1.89
CA PRO A 106 -13.56 -16.57 2.20
C PRO A 106 -14.87 -15.92 1.74
N SER A 107 -15.52 -16.52 0.75
CA SER A 107 -16.68 -15.93 0.05
C SER A 107 -18.02 -16.44 0.57
N SER A 108 -18.04 -17.18 1.68
CA SER A 108 -19.26 -17.68 2.33
C SER A 108 -19.06 -17.85 3.84
N TYR A 109 -20.15 -17.79 4.60
CA TYR A 109 -20.13 -18.04 6.04
C TYR A 109 -19.46 -19.38 6.39
N ARG A 110 -19.78 -20.44 5.63
CA ARG A 110 -19.19 -21.77 5.82
C ARG A 110 -17.67 -21.76 5.64
N GLN A 111 -17.15 -21.11 4.59
CA GLN A 111 -15.71 -21.01 4.37
C GLN A 111 -15.03 -20.21 5.47
N HIS A 112 -15.61 -19.08 5.87
CA HIS A 112 -15.08 -18.24 6.94
C HIS A 112 -15.01 -19.02 8.27
N ARG A 113 -16.14 -19.56 8.72
CA ARG A 113 -16.24 -20.36 9.95
C ARG A 113 -15.23 -21.52 9.96
N ASN A 114 -15.17 -22.29 8.87
CA ASN A 114 -14.26 -23.43 8.78
C ASN A 114 -12.78 -22.99 8.83
N PHE A 115 -12.45 -21.84 8.23
CA PHE A 115 -11.09 -21.32 8.25
C PHE A 115 -10.68 -20.86 9.66
N ILE A 116 -11.59 -20.19 10.38
CA ILE A 116 -11.36 -19.84 11.79
C ILE A 116 -11.14 -21.09 12.65
N SER A 117 -12.03 -22.08 12.56
CA SER A 117 -11.87 -23.35 13.29
C SER A 117 -10.55 -24.05 12.96
N HIS A 118 -10.09 -23.98 11.71
CA HIS A 118 -8.79 -24.52 11.32
C HIS A 118 -7.61 -23.77 11.97
N MET A 119 -7.67 -22.44 12.05
CA MET A 119 -6.64 -21.63 12.71
C MET A 119 -6.56 -21.88 14.23
N ASP A 120 -7.69 -22.21 14.85
CA ASP A 120 -7.75 -22.54 16.27
C ASP A 120 -7.20 -23.95 16.55
N MET A 121 -7.57 -24.92 15.72
CA MET A 121 -7.09 -26.31 15.83
C MET A 121 -5.59 -26.43 15.48
N PHE A 122 -5.12 -25.66 14.50
CA PHE A 122 -3.72 -25.66 14.07
C PHE A 122 -3.14 -24.24 14.17
N PRO A 123 -2.59 -23.84 15.33
CA PRO A 123 -2.08 -22.49 15.57
C PRO A 123 -0.75 -22.23 14.84
N HIS A 124 -0.80 -22.22 13.50
CA HIS A 124 0.34 -22.00 12.61
C HIS A 124 0.48 -20.53 12.23
N GLY A 125 1.66 -19.95 12.50
CA GLY A 125 1.90 -18.52 12.34
C GLY A 125 1.66 -17.97 10.93
N ASP A 126 2.11 -18.65 9.87
CA ASP A 126 1.94 -18.12 8.52
C ASP A 126 0.49 -18.22 8.02
N THR A 127 -0.31 -19.13 8.59
CA THR A 127 -1.77 -19.21 8.36
C THR A 127 -2.47 -18.00 9.00
N LYS A 128 -2.11 -17.67 10.25
CA LYS A 128 -2.61 -16.47 10.95
C LYS A 128 -2.23 -15.19 10.21
N LEU A 129 -1.01 -15.10 9.70
CA LEU A 129 -0.55 -13.94 8.92
C LEU A 129 -1.30 -13.76 7.60
N TRP A 130 -1.68 -14.85 6.94
CA TRP A 130 -2.56 -14.78 5.76
C TRP A 130 -3.95 -14.25 6.14
N TYR A 131 -4.47 -14.63 7.30
CA TYR A 131 -5.74 -14.09 7.79
C TYR A 131 -5.65 -12.60 8.14
N ILE A 132 -4.57 -12.17 8.81
CA ILE A 132 -4.30 -10.74 9.07
C ILE A 132 -4.33 -9.96 7.75
N GLN A 133 -3.77 -10.51 6.68
CA GLN A 133 -3.82 -9.86 5.38
C GLN A 133 -5.22 -9.69 4.79
N ILE A 134 -6.14 -10.63 5.03
CA ILE A 134 -7.53 -10.46 4.61
C ILE A 134 -8.13 -9.27 5.36
N ILE A 135 -7.95 -9.22 6.67
CA ILE A 135 -8.47 -8.14 7.52
C ILE A 135 -7.89 -6.80 7.08
N THR A 136 -6.56 -6.70 6.97
CA THR A 136 -5.92 -5.44 6.58
C THR A 136 -6.22 -5.08 5.13
N GLY A 137 -6.30 -6.04 4.22
CA GLY A 137 -6.71 -5.80 2.83
C GLY A 137 -8.14 -5.27 2.75
N PHE A 138 -9.04 -5.79 3.58
CA PHE A 138 -10.40 -5.30 3.69
C PHE A 138 -10.45 -3.85 4.21
N ILE A 139 -9.71 -3.53 5.26
CA ILE A 139 -9.58 -2.16 5.79
C ILE A 139 -9.05 -1.22 4.69
N LEU A 140 -8.05 -1.64 3.94
CA LEU A 140 -7.42 -0.81 2.90
C LEU A 140 -8.37 -0.44 1.75
N PHE A 141 -9.43 -1.21 1.46
CA PHE A 141 -10.43 -0.79 0.47
C PHE A 141 -11.03 0.58 0.77
N PHE A 142 -11.20 0.91 2.05
CA PHE A 142 -11.81 2.17 2.48
C PHE A 142 -10.74 3.22 2.73
N PHE A 143 -9.78 2.92 3.62
CA PHE A 143 -8.83 3.91 4.13
C PHE A 143 -7.80 4.33 3.07
N ALA A 144 -7.30 3.40 2.26
CA ALA A 144 -6.34 3.76 1.20
C ALA A 144 -7.03 4.54 0.07
N SER A 145 -8.30 4.22 -0.23
CA SER A 145 -9.08 4.95 -1.23
C SER A 145 -9.34 6.40 -0.82
N ILE A 146 -9.73 6.65 0.42
CA ILE A 146 -9.90 8.02 0.95
C ILE A 146 -8.58 8.78 0.89
N HIS A 147 -7.49 8.16 1.35
CA HIS A 147 -6.18 8.79 1.33
C HIS A 147 -5.73 9.16 -0.09
N LEU A 148 -5.81 8.25 -1.06
CA LEU A 148 -5.44 8.52 -2.45
C LEU A 148 -6.35 9.57 -3.10
N TYR A 149 -7.65 9.55 -2.80
CA TYR A 149 -8.58 10.56 -3.28
C TYR A 149 -8.21 11.97 -2.80
N GLN A 150 -7.85 12.12 -1.53
CA GLN A 150 -7.36 13.39 -0.98
C GLN A 150 -6.07 13.86 -1.68
N MET A 151 -5.11 12.97 -1.91
CA MET A 151 -3.86 13.34 -2.61
C MET A 151 -4.11 13.76 -4.08
N MET A 152 -5.14 13.23 -4.74
CA MET A 152 -5.52 13.62 -6.10
C MET A 152 -6.29 14.94 -6.16
N THR A 153 -7.13 15.22 -5.16
CA THR A 153 -8.05 16.37 -5.19
C THR A 153 -7.48 17.61 -4.53
N ASN A 154 -6.60 17.43 -3.54
CA ASN A 154 -5.95 18.51 -2.81
C ASN A 154 -4.41 18.38 -2.88
N PRO A 155 -3.81 18.30 -4.08
CA PRO A 155 -2.36 18.07 -4.23
C PRO A 155 -1.52 19.27 -3.75
N SER A 156 -2.13 20.46 -3.64
CA SER A 156 -1.50 21.66 -3.07
C SER A 156 -1.36 21.63 -1.55
N ASP A 157 -2.03 20.70 -0.87
CA ASP A 157 -2.09 20.63 0.59
C ASP A 157 -1.01 19.71 1.17
N ILE A 158 0.09 19.58 0.44
CA ILE A 158 1.25 18.77 0.84
C ILE A 158 2.39 19.71 1.22
N GLY A 159 3.00 19.42 2.36
CA GLY A 159 4.05 20.21 2.97
C GLY A 159 4.00 20.09 4.49
N PRO A 160 4.97 20.68 5.22
CA PRO A 160 5.03 20.59 6.67
C PRO A 160 3.74 21.07 7.36
N TYR A 161 3.25 22.26 7.02
CA TYR A 161 2.08 22.85 7.68
C TYR A 161 0.76 22.30 7.12
N LEU A 162 0.57 22.31 5.80
CA LEU A 162 -0.70 21.86 5.19
C LEU A 162 -1.01 20.38 5.49
N SER A 163 0.01 19.50 5.48
CA SER A 163 -0.21 18.11 5.92
C SER A 163 -0.54 18.01 7.40
N SER A 164 0.07 18.84 8.25
CA SER A 164 -0.19 18.87 9.68
C SER A 164 -1.59 19.38 10.01
N HIS A 165 -2.06 20.42 9.32
CA HIS A 165 -3.43 20.93 9.44
C HIS A 165 -4.45 19.87 9.06
N ARG A 166 -4.23 19.15 7.94
CA ARG A 166 -5.10 18.03 7.57
C ARG A 166 -5.10 16.92 8.63
N ILE A 167 -3.94 16.58 9.18
CA ILE A 167 -3.81 15.50 10.16
C ILE A 167 -4.50 15.87 11.47
N TRP A 168 -4.27 17.09 11.97
CA TRP A 168 -4.79 17.54 13.26
C TRP A 168 -6.18 18.18 13.16
N SER A 169 -6.27 19.32 12.48
CA SER A 169 -7.47 20.18 12.42
C SER A 169 -8.63 19.54 11.65
N ASP A 170 -8.35 18.75 10.60
CA ASP A 170 -9.40 17.98 9.88
C ASP A 170 -9.65 16.59 10.50
N TYR A 171 -9.08 16.32 11.68
CA TYR A 171 -9.22 15.06 12.42
C TYR A 171 -8.76 13.80 11.66
N ALA A 172 -7.95 13.94 10.61
CA ALA A 172 -7.53 12.80 9.79
C ALA A 172 -6.57 11.85 10.51
N TRP A 173 -5.98 12.23 11.65
CA TRP A 173 -5.08 11.38 12.44
C TRP A 173 -5.68 10.00 12.77
N VAL A 174 -6.99 9.90 13.07
CA VAL A 174 -7.67 8.61 13.35
C VAL A 174 -7.55 7.68 12.14
N MET A 175 -7.82 8.24 10.95
CA MET A 175 -7.72 7.52 9.69
C MET A 175 -6.28 7.08 9.43
N TYR A 176 -5.30 7.97 9.66
CA TYR A 176 -3.89 7.68 9.43
C TYR A 176 -3.31 6.63 10.38
N ILE A 177 -3.74 6.55 11.65
CA ILE A 177 -3.33 5.48 12.57
C ILE A 177 -3.78 4.12 12.05
N ILE A 178 -5.06 4.00 11.67
CA ILE A 178 -5.63 2.76 11.14
C ILE A 178 -4.94 2.38 9.83
N LEU A 179 -4.76 3.36 8.94
CA LEU A 179 -4.11 3.16 7.65
C LEU A 179 -2.65 2.72 7.81
N LEU A 180 -1.88 3.34 8.71
CA LEU A 180 -0.49 3.00 8.99
C LEU A 180 -0.35 1.54 9.41
N ILE A 181 -1.14 1.11 10.41
CA ILE A 181 -1.10 -0.26 10.92
C ILE A 181 -1.53 -1.24 9.82
N ALA A 182 -2.64 -0.96 9.15
CA ALA A 182 -3.18 -1.85 8.13
C ALA A 182 -2.22 -2.00 6.94
N VAL A 183 -1.72 -0.90 6.39
CA VAL A 183 -0.86 -0.90 5.21
C VAL A 183 0.49 -1.53 5.49
N GLU A 184 1.10 -1.24 6.65
CA GLU A 184 2.42 -1.77 6.99
C GLU A 184 2.38 -3.29 7.20
N LEU A 185 1.38 -3.78 7.95
CA LEU A 185 1.18 -5.22 8.10
C LEU A 185 0.83 -5.87 6.76
N HIS A 186 -0.08 -5.28 5.98
CA HIS A 186 -0.48 -5.86 4.70
C HIS A 186 0.70 -5.99 3.72
N ALA A 187 1.45 -4.91 3.53
CA ALA A 187 2.56 -4.82 2.60
C ALA A 187 3.71 -5.73 3.03
N THR A 188 4.16 -5.67 4.29
CA THR A 188 5.34 -6.43 4.73
C THR A 188 5.07 -7.92 4.81
N ILE A 189 3.91 -8.33 5.31
CA ILE A 189 3.50 -9.75 5.27
C ILE A 189 3.34 -10.19 3.80
N GLY A 190 2.83 -9.31 2.93
CA GLY A 190 2.72 -9.53 1.50
C GLY A 190 4.05 -9.83 0.84
N LEU A 191 5.05 -8.97 1.03
CA LEU A 191 6.41 -9.15 0.53
C LEU A 191 7.05 -10.45 1.06
N TYR A 192 6.89 -10.72 2.36
CA TYR A 192 7.37 -11.97 2.97
C TYR A 192 6.81 -13.22 2.26
N ARG A 193 5.49 -13.28 2.08
CA ARG A 193 4.87 -14.43 1.40
C ARG A 193 5.17 -14.45 -0.08
N LEU A 194 5.33 -13.29 -0.71
CA LEU A 194 5.67 -13.19 -2.13
C LEU A 194 7.05 -13.78 -2.41
N ALA A 195 8.04 -13.44 -1.58
CA ALA A 195 9.39 -13.98 -1.65
C ALA A 195 9.40 -15.51 -1.51
N ILE A 196 8.60 -16.06 -0.60
CA ILE A 196 8.48 -17.52 -0.40
C ILE A 196 7.69 -18.18 -1.53
N LYS A 197 6.59 -17.56 -1.98
CA LYS A 197 5.71 -18.09 -3.04
C LYS A 197 6.49 -18.32 -4.32
N TRP A 198 7.37 -17.40 -4.67
CA TRP A 198 8.17 -17.46 -5.90
C TRP A 198 9.58 -18.00 -5.69
N GLY A 199 9.96 -18.33 -4.45
CA GLY A 199 11.25 -18.93 -4.12
C GLY A 199 12.47 -18.10 -4.53
N TRP A 200 12.33 -16.76 -4.63
CA TRP A 200 13.37 -15.89 -5.18
C TRP A 200 14.72 -15.97 -4.46
N PHE A 201 14.72 -16.41 -3.19
CA PHE A 201 15.90 -16.45 -2.32
C PHE A 201 16.20 -17.85 -1.75
N ASP A 202 15.53 -18.90 -2.20
CA ASP A 202 15.59 -20.22 -1.56
C ASP A 202 16.98 -20.87 -1.63
N GLY A 203 17.73 -20.63 -2.72
CA GLY A 203 19.08 -21.14 -2.90
C GLY A 203 19.18 -22.64 -2.64
N LYS A 204 20.26 -23.06 -1.94
CA LYS A 204 20.46 -24.47 -1.56
C LYS A 204 19.73 -24.88 -0.27
N THR A 205 19.24 -23.94 0.54
CA THR A 205 18.72 -24.20 1.89
C THR A 205 17.44 -23.41 2.22
N TYR A 206 16.33 -23.80 1.61
CA TYR A 206 15.02 -23.11 1.75
C TYR A 206 14.57 -22.88 3.20
N LYS A 207 14.82 -23.82 4.12
CA LYS A 207 14.45 -23.68 5.54
C LYS A 207 15.19 -22.51 6.22
N ALA A 208 16.49 -22.37 5.93
CA ALA A 208 17.31 -21.30 6.48
C ALA A 208 16.90 -19.95 5.89
N THR A 209 16.63 -19.89 4.57
CA THR A 209 16.08 -18.70 3.91
C THR A 209 14.76 -18.29 4.55
N ARG A 210 13.80 -19.21 4.72
CA ARG A 210 12.50 -18.91 5.34
C ARG A 210 12.63 -18.39 6.76
N ALA A 211 13.55 -18.92 7.57
CA ALA A 211 13.81 -18.44 8.92
C ALA A 211 14.32 -16.98 8.90
N LYS A 212 15.28 -16.67 8.03
CA LYS A 212 15.79 -15.29 7.84
C LYS A 212 14.69 -14.34 7.39
N LEU A 213 13.88 -14.73 6.40
CA LEU A 213 12.77 -13.92 5.91
C LEU A 213 11.73 -13.61 7.00
N LYS A 214 11.50 -14.53 7.96
CA LYS A 214 10.61 -14.27 9.11
C LYS A 214 11.17 -13.19 10.03
N ILE A 215 12.48 -13.20 10.29
CA ILE A 215 13.16 -12.18 11.10
C ILE A 215 13.08 -10.83 10.37
N ILE A 216 13.49 -10.79 9.10
CA ILE A 216 13.46 -9.57 8.27
C ILE A 216 12.05 -8.96 8.24
N ARG A 217 11.02 -9.79 8.01
CA ARG A 217 9.62 -9.34 8.05
C ARG A 217 9.29 -8.64 9.37
N ASN A 218 9.61 -9.26 10.51
CA ASN A 218 9.28 -8.69 11.81
C ASN A 218 10.06 -7.40 12.07
N THR A 219 11.35 -7.35 11.72
CA THR A 219 12.18 -6.16 11.83
C THR A 219 11.62 -5.00 11.00
N ILE A 220 11.24 -5.26 9.75
CA ILE A 220 10.63 -4.24 8.87
C ILE A 220 9.32 -3.73 9.47
N ILE A 221 8.42 -4.61 9.94
CA ILE A 221 7.16 -4.20 10.56
C ILE A 221 7.43 -3.27 11.75
N VAL A 222 8.29 -3.69 12.68
CA VAL A 222 8.58 -2.90 13.89
C VAL A 222 9.19 -1.55 13.51
N PHE A 223 10.18 -1.54 12.61
CA PHE A 223 10.85 -0.33 12.16
C PHE A 223 9.87 0.68 11.54
N TYR A 224 9.05 0.26 10.57
CA TYR A 224 8.13 1.16 9.87
C TYR A 224 6.94 1.59 10.74
N ILE A 225 6.46 0.75 11.66
CA ILE A 225 5.45 1.17 12.64
C ILE A 225 6.02 2.26 13.55
N ILE A 226 7.24 2.09 14.07
CA ILE A 226 7.88 3.12 14.90
C ILE A 226 8.10 4.40 14.09
N LEU A 227 8.70 4.29 12.91
CA LEU A 227 8.98 5.43 12.02
C LEU A 227 7.70 6.20 11.68
N GLY A 228 6.66 5.50 11.24
CA GLY A 228 5.37 6.10 10.88
C GLY A 228 4.65 6.71 12.08
N THR A 229 4.74 6.07 13.26
CA THR A 229 4.13 6.60 14.50
C THR A 229 4.82 7.89 14.92
N LEU A 230 6.16 7.92 14.97
CA LEU A 230 6.90 9.13 15.30
C LEU A 230 6.60 10.25 14.31
N SER A 231 6.56 9.93 13.01
CA SER A 231 6.24 10.92 11.96
C SER A 231 4.84 11.49 12.16
N LEU A 232 3.84 10.64 12.41
CA LEU A 232 2.46 11.06 12.64
C LEU A 232 2.33 11.94 13.89
N LEU A 233 3.02 11.58 14.99
CA LEU A 233 3.05 12.41 16.19
C LEU A 233 3.68 13.79 15.93
N THR A 234 4.73 13.86 15.11
CA THR A 234 5.32 15.13 14.70
C THR A 234 4.33 15.98 13.89
N TYR A 235 3.63 15.41 12.90
CA TYR A 235 2.58 16.14 12.17
C TYR A 235 1.44 16.60 13.09
N MET A 236 1.00 15.75 14.03
CA MET A 236 -0.02 16.13 15.01
C MET A 236 0.43 17.28 15.89
N LYS A 237 1.69 17.26 16.36
CA LYS A 237 2.27 18.33 17.17
C LYS A 237 2.31 19.65 16.39
N ILE A 238 2.89 19.64 15.18
CA ILE A 238 2.95 20.85 14.33
C ILE A 238 1.55 21.38 14.05
N GLY A 239 0.59 20.49 13.78
CA GLY A 239 -0.79 20.85 13.49
C GLY A 239 -1.52 21.44 14.69
N TYR A 240 -1.24 20.95 15.90
CA TYR A 240 -1.73 21.54 17.14
C TYR A 240 -1.12 22.93 17.38
N ASP A 241 0.20 23.06 17.23
CA ASP A 241 0.92 24.32 17.46
C ASP A 241 0.51 25.42 16.46
N HIS A 242 0.08 25.04 15.25
CA HIS A 242 -0.35 25.96 14.18
C HIS A 242 -1.86 25.97 13.93
N GLN A 243 -2.69 25.42 14.83
CA GLN A 243 -4.12 25.24 14.57
C GLN A 243 -4.89 26.54 14.29
N ASP A 244 -4.44 27.66 14.85
CA ASP A 244 -5.04 28.99 14.64
C ASP A 244 -4.70 29.59 13.26
N ASN A 245 -3.69 29.05 12.58
CA ASN A 245 -3.21 29.49 11.27
C ASN A 245 -3.58 28.48 10.16
N TYR A 246 -4.75 27.85 10.27
CA TYR A 246 -5.19 26.83 9.31
C TYR A 246 -5.10 27.34 7.85
N GLY A 247 -4.47 26.53 7.00
CA GLY A 247 -4.22 26.86 5.59
C GLY A 247 -2.93 27.65 5.31
N GLU A 248 -2.17 28.03 6.35
CA GLU A 248 -0.86 28.66 6.16
C GLU A 248 0.11 27.73 5.43
N LYS A 249 0.78 28.29 4.40
CA LYS A 249 1.82 27.59 3.65
C LYS A 249 3.15 27.70 4.40
N TYR A 250 3.91 26.62 4.40
CA TYR A 250 5.26 26.63 4.95
C TYR A 250 6.18 27.56 4.14
N ILE A 251 6.88 28.45 4.84
CA ILE A 251 7.95 29.29 4.27
C ILE A 251 9.30 28.73 4.76
N PRO A 252 10.18 28.28 3.85
CA PRO A 252 11.48 27.73 4.22
C PRO A 252 12.33 28.75 4.98
N THR A 253 13.15 28.27 5.92
CA THR A 253 14.02 29.15 6.73
C THR A 253 14.98 29.98 5.88
N SER A 254 15.43 29.45 4.73
CA SER A 254 16.27 30.19 3.77
C SER A 254 15.63 31.46 3.21
N HIS A 255 14.29 31.52 3.16
CA HIS A 255 13.54 32.68 2.69
C HIS A 255 13.14 33.65 3.81
N LYS A 256 13.29 33.25 5.09
CA LYS A 256 12.99 34.09 6.25
C LYS A 256 14.16 35.00 6.67
N VAL A 257 15.34 34.82 6.09
CA VAL A 257 16.60 35.52 6.45
C VAL A 257 16.96 36.61 5.41
N GLN A 258 16.01 37.02 4.56
CA GLN A 258 16.11 38.21 3.70
C GLN A 258 15.22 39.32 4.23
#